data_AF-A0A3N5ZDK1-F1
#
_entry.id   AF-A0A3N5ZDK1-F1
#
_cell.length_a   1.000
_cell.length_b   1.000
_cell.length_c   1.000
_cell.angle_alpha   90.00
_cell.angle_beta   90.00
_cell.angle_gamma   90.00
#
_symmetry.space_group_name_H-M   'P 1'
#
loop_
_entity.id
_entity.type
_entity.pdbx_description
1 polymer ?
#
loop_
_entity_poly.entity_id
_entity_poly.type
_entity_poly.pdbx_seq_one_letter_code
_entity_poly.pdbx_strand_id
1 'polypeptide(L)' 'MSVDIYERIVELRRAGRRAALATIVKRLGSTPRKDHAKMLFLDDGSSVGSV' A
#
# COMPACT_ATOMS: atom_id res chain seq x y z
N MET A 1 11.69 11.90 -0.16
CA MET A 1 10.64 11.79 -1.17
C MET A 1 9.66 10.73 -0.70
N SER A 2 8.42 11.08 -0.40
CA SER A 2 7.38 10.12 -0.06
C SER A 2 6.97 9.37 -1.32
N VAL A 3 6.96 8.03 -1.29
CA VAL A 3 6.47 7.24 -2.42
C VAL A 3 4.98 7.48 -2.61
N ASP A 4 4.57 7.91 -3.79
CA ASP A 4 3.16 7.93 -4.17
C ASP A 4 2.72 6.51 -4.51
N ILE A 5 1.91 5.93 -3.61
CA ILE A 5 1.41 4.56 -3.76
C ILE A 5 0.51 4.40 -4.99
N TYR A 6 -0.18 5.46 -5.43
CA TYR A 6 -1.08 5.41 -6.57
C TYR A 6 -0.31 5.40 -7.89
N GLU A 7 0.74 6.20 -7.99
CA GLU A 7 1.66 6.17 -9.13
C GLU A 7 2.29 4.78 -9.28
N ARG A 8 2.76 4.20 -8.16
CA ARG A 8 3.33 2.85 -8.16
C ARG A 8 2.34 1.78 -8.62
N ILE A 9 1.06 1.89 -8.25
CA ILE A 9 0.01 0.96 -8.73
C ILE A 9 -0.15 1.05 -10.25
N VAL A 10 -0.14 2.26 -10.81
CA VAL A 10 -0.24 2.48 -12.27
C VAL A 10 0.95 1.87 -12.99
N GLU A 11 2.17 2.07 -12.50
CA GLU A 11 3.38 1.47 -13.07
C GLU A 11 3.32 -0.06 -13.09
N LEU A 12 2.94 -0.69 -11.98
CA LEU A 12 2.85 -2.15 -11.87
C LEU A 12 1.80 -2.72 -12.82
N ARG A 13 0.65 -2.04 -12.94
CA ARG A 13 -0.40 -2.42 -13.90
C ARG A 13 0.09 -2.33 -15.34
N ARG A 14 0.80 -1.25 -15.71
CA ARG A 14 1.38 -1.09 -17.05
C ARG A 14 2.44 -2.15 -17.36
N ALA A 15 3.21 -2.56 -16.35
CA ALA A 15 4.20 -3.62 -16.46
C ALA A 15 3.61 -5.05 -16.44
N GLY A 16 2.28 -5.21 -16.30
CA GLY A 16 1.64 -6.52 -16.18
C GLY A 16 2.01 -7.29 -14.90
N ARG A 17 2.56 -6.60 -13.89
CA ARG A 17 2.98 -7.21 -12.62
C ARG A 17 1.81 -7.33 -11.65
N ARG A 18 1.88 -8.36 -10.81
CA ARG A 18 0.87 -8.59 -9.77
C ARG A 18 1.26 -7.82 -8.51
N ALA A 19 0.27 -7.29 -7.84
CA ALA A 19 0.42 -6.62 -6.54
C ALA A 19 -0.89 -6.66 -5.76
N ALA A 20 -0.81 -6.53 -4.45
CA ALA A 20 -1.97 -6.43 -3.56
C ALA A 20 -1.91 -5.13 -2.75
N LEU A 21 -3.01 -4.39 -2.69
CA LEU A 21 -3.13 -3.17 -1.89
C LEU A 21 -3.90 -3.47 -0.60
N ALA A 22 -3.26 -3.27 0.55
CA ALA A 22 -3.91 -3.27 1.85
C ALA A 22 -4.22 -1.83 2.29
N THR A 23 -5.43 -1.60 2.79
CA THR A 23 -5.87 -0.30 3.31
C THR A 23 -6.57 -0.50 4.65
N ILE A 24 -6.20 0.30 5.66
CA ILE A 24 -7.00 0.40 6.88
C ILE A 24 -8.27 1.20 6.60
N VAL A 25 -9.41 0.53 6.65
CA VAL A 25 -10.74 1.13 6.42
C VAL A 25 -11.46 1.54 7.71
N LYS A 26 -11.09 0.96 8.85
CA LYS A 26 -11.66 1.26 10.18
C LYS A 26 -10.69 0.80 11.28
N ARG A 27 -10.70 1.47 12.43
CA ARG A 27 -10.03 1.02 13.66
C ARG A 27 -11.00 1.01 14.84
N LEU A 28 -10.81 0.07 15.76
CA LEU A 28 -11.47 0.04 17.07
C LEU A 28 -10.38 0.04 18.14
N GLY A 29 -10.44 0.96 19.11
CA GLY A 29 -9.47 1.07 20.20
C GLY A 29 -8.22 1.91 19.88
N SER A 30 -7.19 1.82 20.73
CA SER A 30 -5.95 2.60 20.62
C SER A 30 -4.90 1.89 19.76
N THR A 31 -4.84 2.26 18.49
CA THR A 31 -3.83 1.79 17.53
C THR A 31 -2.97 2.97 17.06
N PRO A 32 -1.64 2.82 16.96
CA PRO A 32 -0.70 3.95 16.85
C PRO A 32 -0.60 4.64 15.47
N ARG A 33 -1.36 4.20 14.45
CA ARG A 33 -1.26 4.74 13.08
C ARG A 33 -2.50 5.55 12.70
N LYS A 34 -2.33 6.57 11.85
CA LYS A 34 -3.38 7.48 11.35
C LYS A 34 -4.44 6.73 10.54
N ASP A 35 -5.67 7.23 10.54
CA ASP A 35 -6.71 6.75 9.63
C ASP A 35 -6.20 6.88 8.20
N HIS A 36 -6.49 5.87 7.36
CA HIS A 36 -6.09 5.82 5.94
C HIS A 36 -4.68 5.33 5.60
N ALA A 37 -3.98 4.64 6.51
CA ALA A 37 -2.73 3.95 6.18
C ALA A 37 -2.92 2.92 5.04
N LYS A 38 -1.94 2.86 4.12
CA LYS A 38 -1.94 1.96 2.96
C LYS A 38 -0.58 1.29 2.79
N MET A 39 -0.61 0.05 2.34
CA MET A 39 0.59 -0.72 2.03
C MET A 39 0.36 -1.54 0.77
N LEU A 40 1.32 -1.49 -0.15
CA LEU A 40 1.32 -2.22 -1.40
C LEU A 40 2.31 -3.37 -1.29
N PHE A 41 1.87 -4.58 -1.55
CA PHE A 41 2.68 -5.79 -1.61
C PHE A 41 2.97 -6.13 -3.07
N LEU A 42 4.23 -6.38 -3.40
CA LEU A 42 4.69 -6.72 -4.75
C LEU A 42 4.82 -8.24 -4.92
N ASP A 43 4.85 -8.71 -6.17
CA ASP A 43 5.01 -10.13 -6.51
C ASP A 43 6.38 -10.73 -6.13
N ASP A 44 7.39 -9.88 -5.92
CA ASP A 44 8.72 -10.26 -5.42
C ASP A 44 8.78 -10.36 -3.88
N GLY A 45 7.66 -10.15 -3.19
CA GLY A 45 7.55 -10.21 -1.73
C GLY A 45 7.94 -8.92 -1.02
N SER A 46 8.41 -7.89 -1.73
CA SER A 46 8.68 -6.58 -1.13
C SER A 46 7.39 -5.77 -0.91
N SER A 47 7.47 -4.70 -0.11
CA SER A 47 6.33 -3.82 0.16
C SER A 47 6.68 -2.34 0.20
N VAL A 48 5.69 -1.51 -0.11
CA VAL A 48 5.78 -0.05 -0.15
C VAL A 48 4.66 0.54 0.69
N GLY A 49 4.98 1.48 1.57
CA GLY A 49 4.03 2.10 2.49
C GLY A 49 4.01 1.43 3.87
N SER A 50 2.95 1.68 4.64
CA SER A 50 2.79 1.09 5.97
C SER A 50 1.31 1.00 6.35
N VAL A 51 0.91 -0.08 7.04
CA VAL A 51 -0.41 -0.25 7.69
C VAL A 51 -0.35 0.02 9.17
#